data_AF-A0AAV1VUN1-F1
#
_entry.id   AF-A0AAV1VUN1-F1
#
_cell.length_a   1.000
_cell.length_b   1.000
_cell.length_c   1.000
_cell.angle_alpha   90.00
_cell.angle_beta   90.00
_cell.angle_gamma   90.00
#
_symmetry.space_group_name_H-M   'P 1'
#
loop_
_entity.id
_entity.type
_entity.pdbx_description
1 polymer ?
#
loop_
_entity_poly.entity_id
_entity_poly.type
_entity_poly.pdbx_seq_one_letter_code
_entity_poly.pdbx_strand_id
1 'polypeptide(L)'
;MEESIRIRRYEQLPTAKDFDSLIELRNVPAVFVGCTKSWRAFSKWNPSKAGLDYLQELVGSSAVEAMMSESAPVFYGDLGSHERVPLPFSMFIDFCKQRMQSKHEESLGPSCPSPQTPDLSSYGIDGAYLSSECVPEHIYLAQVPIMNSDCEERVQLETLREDIQIPSFLEEKELSSINLWMNNAQARSSTHYDPHHNILCIVCGRKQVVLWPPSSSPSLYPRPIYGEASNHSSVALENPDYSIYPRAERSINFAQKVVLEAGDALFIPEGWFHQVDSDDLTIAINFWWKSNIMSSMLEHMDAYYLRRILRRLIDKEMDQLLLQLGIGKTRTCGYKQPNNGQADHGDDNHNQMFKELDLKEKRLQEGNTLLELEPAAAQVLHDLVSLVHNYVGANQDQQSLSASINDVEVREDDKYEKRVDDCLKDDPIAKILWDVEPRSLQHVFLAMAHNFPRTLEAFVMHALSPVGAEVLTRKFDEMDQQSLEEDRIRFYEVFYSAFDDQSAAMNSILKGKESFTQQALKVLTWETLKVLTGEVYLFLFVYTNHVISLLG
;
A
#
# COMPACT_ATOMS: atom_id res chain seq x y z
N MET A 1 12.25 -12.70 6.35
CA MET A 1 11.27 -12.04 7.25
C MET A 1 12.02 -11.50 8.45
N GLU A 2 11.76 -10.25 8.85
CA GLU A 2 12.40 -9.65 10.03
C GLU A 2 11.74 -10.10 11.33
N GLU A 3 12.49 -10.08 12.44
CA GLU A 3 11.94 -10.37 13.78
C GLU A 3 11.05 -9.23 14.34
N SER A 4 11.13 -8.05 13.73
CA SER A 4 10.27 -6.88 14.00
C SER A 4 8.77 -7.18 13.78
N ILE A 5 8.46 -7.88 12.68
CA ILE A 5 7.09 -8.14 12.18
C ILE A 5 6.54 -9.54 12.51
N ARG A 6 7.25 -10.32 13.33
CA ARG A 6 6.88 -11.70 13.64
C ARG A 6 5.70 -11.77 14.61
N ILE A 7 4.65 -12.52 14.25
CA ILE A 7 3.47 -12.75 15.09
C ILE A 7 3.88 -13.40 16.42
N ARG A 8 3.29 -12.91 17.52
CA ARG A 8 3.54 -13.39 18.89
C ARG A 8 2.33 -14.13 19.46
N ARG A 9 2.57 -15.09 20.37
CA ARG A 9 1.54 -15.84 21.09
C ARG A 9 1.71 -15.62 22.58
N TYR A 10 0.62 -15.31 23.26
CA TYR A 10 0.55 -14.89 24.66
C TYR A 10 -0.32 -15.87 25.45
N GLU A 11 0.31 -16.69 26.28
CA GLU A 11 -0.34 -17.69 27.14
C GLU A 11 -0.97 -17.08 28.42
N GLN A 12 -0.75 -15.78 28.64
CA GLN A 12 -1.42 -14.95 29.65
C GLN A 12 -1.96 -13.70 28.96
N LEU A 13 -3.16 -13.27 29.32
CA LEU A 13 -3.76 -12.06 28.75
C LEU A 13 -3.05 -10.81 29.28
N PRO A 14 -2.75 -9.81 28.42
CA PRO A 14 -2.14 -8.56 28.86
C PRO A 14 -3.13 -7.70 29.68
N THR A 15 -2.62 -6.72 30.42
CA THR A 15 -3.45 -5.59 30.86
C THR A 15 -3.74 -4.66 29.67
N ALA A 16 -4.77 -3.81 29.75
CA ALA A 16 -5.04 -2.81 28.69
C ALA A 16 -3.79 -1.95 28.39
N LYS A 17 -3.11 -1.47 29.43
CA LYS A 17 -1.86 -0.71 29.31
C LYS A 17 -0.72 -1.49 28.63
N ASP A 18 -0.57 -2.78 28.91
CA ASP A 18 0.45 -3.62 28.27
C ASP A 18 0.09 -3.91 26.81
N PHE A 19 -1.20 -4.10 26.51
CA PHE A 19 -1.70 -4.24 25.15
C PHE A 19 -1.40 -2.98 24.32
N ASP A 20 -1.84 -1.81 24.78
CA ASP A 20 -1.61 -0.54 24.12
C ASP A 20 -0.12 -0.27 23.87
N SER A 21 0.70 -0.33 24.92
CA SER A 21 2.10 0.10 24.85
C SER A 21 3.07 -0.94 24.27
N LEU A 22 2.75 -2.24 24.30
CA LEU A 22 3.66 -3.31 23.86
C LEU A 22 3.15 -4.13 22.66
N ILE A 23 1.86 -4.02 22.30
CA ILE A 23 1.21 -4.85 21.26
C ILE A 23 0.54 -3.97 20.19
N GLU A 24 -0.42 -3.11 20.54
CA GLU A 24 -1.11 -2.22 19.60
C GLU A 24 -0.11 -1.25 18.94
N LEU A 25 0.72 -0.58 19.75
CA LEU A 25 1.77 0.34 19.28
C LEU A 25 2.79 -0.32 18.32
N ARG A 26 2.94 -1.65 18.35
CA ARG A 26 3.81 -2.38 17.39
C ARG A 26 3.18 -2.52 16.01
N ASN A 27 1.85 -2.45 15.90
CA ASN A 27 1.09 -2.72 14.68
C ASN A 27 1.43 -4.09 14.05
N VAL A 28 1.56 -5.15 14.87
CA VAL A 28 1.88 -6.54 14.47
C VAL A 28 0.88 -7.51 15.13
N PRO A 29 0.37 -8.54 14.42
CA PRO A 29 -0.63 -9.47 14.97
C PRO A 29 -0.15 -10.23 16.21
N ALA A 30 -1.10 -10.53 17.10
CA ALA A 30 -0.85 -11.22 18.36
C ALA A 30 -1.96 -12.23 18.69
N VAL A 31 -1.58 -13.44 19.10
CA VAL A 31 -2.51 -14.49 19.53
C VAL A 31 -2.62 -14.49 21.04
N PHE A 32 -3.84 -14.45 21.58
CA PHE A 32 -4.15 -14.53 23.00
C PHE A 32 -4.82 -15.87 23.32
N VAL A 33 -4.16 -16.70 24.10
CA VAL A 33 -4.59 -18.09 24.32
C VAL A 33 -5.67 -18.16 25.39
N GLY A 34 -6.77 -18.84 25.08
CA GLY A 34 -7.87 -18.99 26.02
C GLY A 34 -8.66 -17.72 26.38
N CYS A 35 -8.49 -16.64 25.60
CA CYS A 35 -9.19 -15.36 25.77
C CYS A 35 -10.73 -15.47 25.91
N THR A 36 -11.38 -16.45 25.28
CA THR A 36 -12.85 -16.64 25.35
C THR A 36 -13.29 -17.66 26.41
N LYS A 37 -12.37 -18.36 27.10
CA LYS A 37 -12.71 -19.49 27.99
C LYS A 37 -13.52 -19.11 29.24
N SER A 38 -13.55 -17.82 29.60
CA SER A 38 -14.39 -17.26 30.68
C SER A 38 -15.80 -16.86 30.24
N TRP A 39 -16.08 -16.85 28.94
CA TRP A 39 -17.35 -16.37 28.40
C TRP A 39 -18.47 -17.39 28.63
N ARG A 40 -19.70 -16.92 28.89
CA ARG A 40 -20.89 -17.78 28.89
C ARG A 40 -21.05 -18.47 27.53
N ALA A 41 -20.83 -17.73 26.43
CA ALA A 41 -20.88 -18.20 25.05
C ALA A 41 -20.03 -19.46 24.80
N PHE A 42 -18.78 -19.49 25.27
CA PHE A 42 -17.88 -20.64 25.13
C PHE A 42 -18.43 -21.93 25.75
N SER A 43 -19.22 -21.80 26.83
CA SER A 43 -19.90 -22.93 27.47
C SER A 43 -21.27 -23.26 26.85
N LYS A 44 -22.07 -22.23 26.54
CA LYS A 44 -23.49 -22.35 26.14
C LYS A 44 -23.70 -22.57 24.66
N TRP A 45 -22.93 -21.92 23.79
CA TRP A 45 -23.11 -21.98 22.33
C TRP A 45 -22.44 -23.22 21.72
N ASN A 46 -21.88 -24.11 22.55
CA ASN A 46 -21.16 -25.30 22.13
C ASN A 46 -22.11 -26.33 21.47
N PRO A 47 -21.98 -26.63 20.17
CA PRO A 47 -22.91 -27.52 19.45
C PRO A 47 -22.96 -28.94 20.01
N SER A 48 -21.87 -29.45 20.58
CA SER A 48 -21.83 -30.76 21.24
C SER A 48 -22.55 -30.81 22.60
N LYS A 49 -23.16 -29.70 23.03
CA LYS A 49 -23.88 -29.54 24.31
C LYS A 49 -25.24 -28.83 24.13
N ALA A 50 -25.93 -29.09 23.02
CA ALA A 50 -27.20 -28.45 22.64
C ALA A 50 -27.10 -26.91 22.48
N GLY A 51 -25.91 -26.38 22.22
CA GLY A 51 -25.71 -24.94 22.06
C GLY A 51 -26.33 -24.33 20.81
N LEU A 52 -26.61 -25.16 19.80
CA LEU A 52 -27.41 -24.77 18.64
C LEU A 52 -28.88 -24.56 19.04
N ASP A 53 -29.46 -25.46 19.84
CA ASP A 53 -30.83 -25.32 20.35
C ASP A 53 -30.98 -24.07 21.21
N TYR A 54 -30.01 -23.80 22.09
CA TYR A 54 -29.97 -22.58 22.90
C TYR A 54 -29.88 -21.29 22.04
N LEU A 55 -29.07 -21.28 20.98
CA LEU A 55 -29.01 -20.13 20.07
C LEU A 55 -30.32 -19.95 19.27
N GLN A 56 -30.99 -21.05 18.89
CA GLN A 56 -32.27 -21.02 18.21
C GLN A 56 -33.43 -20.57 19.13
N GLU A 57 -33.39 -20.91 20.42
CA GLU A 57 -34.31 -20.40 21.44
C GLU A 57 -34.08 -18.90 21.70
N LEU A 58 -32.82 -18.45 21.77
CA LEU A 58 -32.46 -17.09 22.17
C LEU A 58 -32.65 -16.03 21.06
N VAL A 59 -32.32 -16.37 19.79
CA VAL A 59 -32.35 -15.43 18.66
C VAL A 59 -32.93 -16.02 17.36
N GLY A 60 -33.51 -17.22 17.40
CA GLY A 60 -33.98 -17.92 16.18
C GLY A 60 -35.06 -17.18 15.37
N SER A 61 -35.79 -16.24 15.98
CA SER A 61 -36.76 -15.37 15.31
C SER A 61 -36.15 -14.11 14.66
N SER A 62 -34.89 -13.76 14.96
CA SER A 62 -34.22 -12.66 14.27
C SER A 62 -34.00 -13.00 12.81
N ALA A 63 -34.38 -12.08 11.92
CA ALA A 63 -33.93 -12.13 10.53
C ALA A 63 -32.44 -11.75 10.45
N VAL A 64 -31.67 -12.50 9.67
CA VAL A 64 -30.25 -12.27 9.41
C VAL A 64 -29.94 -12.42 7.93
N GLU A 65 -28.95 -11.68 7.45
CA GLU A 65 -28.44 -11.83 6.07
C GLU A 65 -27.38 -12.93 6.03
N ALA A 66 -27.70 -14.03 5.35
CA ALA A 66 -26.78 -15.13 5.14
C ALA A 66 -26.14 -15.07 3.74
N MET A 67 -24.83 -15.25 3.67
CA MET A 67 -24.11 -15.33 2.40
C MET A 67 -24.25 -16.73 1.80
N MET A 68 -24.72 -16.78 0.56
CA MET A 68 -24.76 -17.95 -0.31
C MET A 68 -23.94 -17.65 -1.57
N SER A 69 -23.13 -18.60 -2.05
CA SER A 69 -22.22 -18.37 -3.17
C SER A 69 -22.01 -19.62 -4.02
N GLU A 70 -22.05 -19.45 -5.34
CA GLU A 70 -21.64 -20.48 -6.30
C GLU A 70 -20.12 -20.77 -6.25
N SER A 71 -19.32 -19.84 -5.69
CA SER A 71 -17.88 -20.00 -5.47
C SER A 71 -17.53 -20.69 -4.14
N ALA A 72 -18.53 -21.18 -3.40
CA ALA A 72 -18.32 -21.91 -2.16
C ALA A 72 -17.35 -23.10 -2.34
N PRO A 73 -16.43 -23.35 -1.39
CA PRO A 73 -16.36 -22.77 -0.04
C PRO A 73 -15.69 -21.39 0.06
N VAL A 74 -15.33 -20.74 -1.05
CA VAL A 74 -14.69 -19.40 -1.03
C VAL A 74 -15.73 -18.29 -1.12
N PHE A 75 -15.76 -17.44 -0.10
CA PHE A 75 -16.56 -16.23 -0.04
C PHE A 75 -15.64 -15.03 -0.31
N TYR A 76 -15.84 -14.39 -1.47
CA TYR A 76 -15.22 -13.10 -1.78
C TYR A 76 -16.01 -11.97 -1.09
N GLY A 77 -15.55 -10.72 -1.23
CA GLY A 77 -16.25 -9.54 -0.68
C GLY A 77 -17.07 -8.76 -1.70
N ASP A 78 -17.04 -9.16 -2.98
CA ASP A 78 -17.75 -8.45 -4.04
C ASP A 78 -19.17 -8.99 -4.24
N LEU A 79 -20.14 -8.08 -4.44
CA LEU A 79 -21.56 -8.41 -4.61
C LEU A 79 -21.84 -9.31 -5.84
N GLY A 80 -20.90 -9.45 -6.77
CA GLY A 80 -21.02 -10.36 -7.92
C GLY A 80 -20.71 -11.83 -7.59
N SER A 81 -20.00 -12.08 -6.48
CA SER A 81 -19.55 -13.42 -6.08
C SER A 81 -20.54 -14.20 -5.21
N HIS A 82 -21.53 -13.51 -4.62
CA HIS A 82 -22.39 -14.05 -3.59
C HIS A 82 -23.73 -13.31 -3.50
N GLU A 83 -24.78 -14.00 -3.06
CA GLU A 83 -26.04 -13.39 -2.66
C GLU A 83 -26.10 -13.27 -1.12
N ARG A 84 -26.62 -12.16 -0.61
CA ARG A 84 -26.99 -12.00 0.80
C ARG A 84 -28.50 -12.23 0.93
N VAL A 85 -28.87 -13.45 1.31
CA VAL A 85 -30.27 -13.86 1.43
C VAL A 85 -30.76 -13.59 2.86
N PRO A 86 -31.83 -12.78 3.05
CA PRO A 86 -32.41 -12.57 4.38
C PRO A 86 -33.26 -13.78 4.79
N LEU A 87 -32.95 -14.37 5.95
CA LEU A 87 -33.67 -15.53 6.47
C LEU A 87 -33.73 -15.56 8.01
N PRO A 88 -34.66 -16.32 8.63
CA PRO A 88 -34.68 -16.49 10.08
C PRO A 88 -33.42 -17.20 10.57
N PHE A 89 -32.80 -16.71 11.64
CA PHE A 89 -31.62 -17.33 12.25
C PHE A 89 -31.87 -18.80 12.65
N SER A 90 -33.11 -19.15 13.00
CA SER A 90 -33.55 -20.53 13.22
C SER A 90 -33.33 -21.44 12.00
N MET A 91 -33.65 -20.99 10.79
CA MET A 91 -33.42 -21.75 9.55
C MET A 91 -31.92 -21.99 9.31
N PHE A 92 -31.07 -20.99 9.60
CA PHE A 92 -29.62 -21.17 9.55
C PHE A 92 -29.12 -22.21 10.56
N ILE A 93 -29.66 -22.23 11.77
CA ILE A 93 -29.34 -23.25 12.78
C ILE A 93 -29.83 -24.64 12.35
N ASP A 94 -30.99 -24.77 11.69
CA ASP A 94 -31.47 -26.05 11.18
C ASP A 94 -30.56 -26.61 10.07
N PHE A 95 -30.05 -25.77 9.15
CA PHE A 95 -29.01 -26.17 8.20
C PHE A 95 -27.72 -26.63 8.91
N CYS A 96 -27.32 -25.98 10.01
CA CYS A 96 -26.19 -26.40 10.83
C CYS A 96 -26.43 -27.78 11.48
N LYS A 97 -27.61 -28.01 12.06
CA LYS A 97 -28.02 -29.29 12.66
C LYS A 97 -28.05 -30.41 11.62
N GLN A 98 -28.62 -30.16 10.45
CA GLN A 98 -28.66 -31.11 9.34
C GLN A 98 -27.25 -31.50 8.88
N ARG A 99 -26.34 -30.53 8.72
CA ARG A 99 -24.94 -30.79 8.34
C ARG A 99 -24.17 -31.61 9.39
N MET A 100 -24.43 -31.40 10.69
CA MET A 100 -23.88 -32.24 11.77
C MET A 100 -24.36 -33.69 11.68
N GLN A 101 -25.66 -33.90 11.42
CA GLN A 101 -26.26 -35.23 11.29
C GLN A 101 -25.69 -35.97 10.07
N SER A 102 -25.65 -35.34 8.90
CA SER A 102 -25.13 -35.95 7.68
C SER A 102 -23.67 -36.42 7.84
N LYS A 103 -22.78 -35.63 8.45
CA LYS A 103 -21.38 -36.06 8.68
C LYS A 103 -21.27 -37.23 9.68
N HIS A 104 -22.19 -37.34 10.63
CA HIS A 104 -22.25 -38.48 11.54
C HIS A 104 -22.67 -39.76 10.78
N GLU A 105 -23.62 -39.66 9.85
CA GLU A 105 -24.03 -40.80 9.00
C GLU A 105 -22.96 -41.19 7.97
N GLU A 106 -22.30 -40.22 7.30
CA GLU A 106 -21.14 -40.46 6.42
C GLU A 106 -20.03 -41.24 7.14
N SER A 107 -19.82 -40.98 8.43
CA SER A 107 -18.82 -41.67 9.26
C SER A 107 -19.18 -43.12 9.63
N LEU A 108 -20.46 -43.51 9.46
CA LEU A 108 -21.00 -44.82 9.82
C LEU A 108 -21.28 -45.73 8.61
N GLY A 109 -21.32 -45.16 7.40
CA GLY A 109 -21.47 -45.91 6.15
C GLY A 109 -22.90 -45.96 5.59
N PRO A 110 -23.08 -46.49 4.37
CA PRO A 110 -24.30 -46.29 3.59
C PRO A 110 -25.45 -47.23 4.02
N SER A 111 -26.22 -46.82 5.04
CA SER A 111 -27.41 -47.57 5.49
C SER A 111 -28.62 -46.72 5.94
N CYS A 112 -28.61 -45.40 5.75
CA CYS A 112 -29.76 -44.51 6.01
C CYS A 112 -30.34 -43.92 4.71
N PRO A 113 -31.63 -43.51 4.68
CA PRO A 113 -32.20 -42.73 3.59
C PRO A 113 -31.58 -41.33 3.48
N SER A 114 -31.77 -40.67 2.33
CA SER A 114 -31.38 -39.28 2.13
C SER A 114 -31.97 -38.34 3.20
N PRO A 115 -31.21 -37.39 3.75
CA PRO A 115 -31.69 -36.50 4.80
C PRO A 115 -32.89 -35.67 4.31
N GLN A 116 -33.90 -35.54 5.17
CA GLN A 116 -35.10 -34.75 4.86
C GLN A 116 -34.72 -33.27 4.74
N THR A 117 -35.20 -32.60 3.70
CA THR A 117 -35.10 -31.14 3.56
C THR A 117 -35.90 -30.46 4.67
N PRO A 118 -35.42 -29.33 5.24
CA PRO A 118 -36.24 -28.52 6.14
C PRO A 118 -37.57 -28.15 5.48
N ASP A 119 -38.66 -28.15 6.25
CA ASP A 119 -39.99 -27.77 5.75
C ASP A 119 -40.05 -26.25 5.58
N LEU A 120 -39.66 -25.76 4.41
CA LEU A 120 -39.68 -24.33 4.08
C LEU A 120 -41.09 -23.72 4.22
N SER A 121 -42.16 -24.52 4.18
CA SER A 121 -43.52 -24.03 4.37
C SER A 121 -43.82 -23.60 5.81
N SER A 122 -43.14 -24.16 6.82
CA SER A 122 -43.29 -23.71 8.22
C SER A 122 -42.72 -22.31 8.48
N TYR A 123 -41.89 -21.81 7.57
CA TYR A 123 -41.24 -20.49 7.67
C TYR A 123 -41.94 -19.39 6.86
N GLY A 124 -43.04 -19.71 6.18
CA GLY A 124 -43.87 -18.71 5.48
C GLY A 124 -43.21 -18.05 4.27
N ILE A 125 -42.14 -18.65 3.72
CA ILE A 125 -41.47 -18.15 2.51
C ILE A 125 -42.26 -18.63 1.29
N ASP A 126 -42.73 -17.70 0.46
CA ASP A 126 -43.26 -18.02 -0.87
C ASP A 126 -42.16 -18.69 -1.71
N GLY A 127 -42.46 -19.89 -2.24
CA GLY A 127 -41.49 -20.83 -2.83
C GLY A 127 -40.85 -20.42 -4.17
N ALA A 128 -40.67 -19.12 -4.39
CA ALA A 128 -40.03 -18.54 -5.56
C ALA A 128 -38.51 -18.30 -5.39
N TYR A 129 -38.01 -18.17 -4.15
CA TYR A 129 -36.62 -17.79 -3.86
C TYR A 129 -35.70 -18.95 -3.47
N LEU A 130 -36.24 -20.06 -2.97
CA LEU A 130 -35.50 -21.29 -2.70
C LEU A 130 -36.20 -22.43 -3.44
N SER A 131 -35.58 -22.92 -4.51
CA SER A 131 -36.09 -24.06 -5.27
C SER A 131 -36.00 -25.33 -4.41
N SER A 132 -37.11 -26.07 -4.32
CA SER A 132 -37.31 -27.20 -3.39
C SER A 132 -36.39 -28.42 -3.61
N GLU A 133 -35.39 -28.33 -4.48
CA GLU A 133 -34.46 -29.40 -4.85
C GLU A 133 -33.02 -29.15 -4.37
N CYS A 134 -32.70 -27.97 -3.81
CA CYS A 134 -31.34 -27.65 -3.36
C CYS A 134 -31.31 -27.00 -1.97
N VAL A 135 -30.83 -27.75 -0.96
CA VAL A 135 -30.38 -27.18 0.31
C VAL A 135 -28.96 -26.62 0.08
N PRO A 136 -28.67 -25.35 0.41
CA PRO A 136 -27.36 -24.77 0.18
C PRO A 136 -26.30 -25.49 1.04
N GLU A 137 -25.38 -26.20 0.39
CA GLU A 137 -24.34 -26.99 1.08
C GLU A 137 -23.45 -26.14 2.00
N HIS A 138 -23.23 -24.88 1.61
CA HIS A 138 -22.37 -23.91 2.26
C HIS A 138 -23.11 -22.59 2.42
N ILE A 139 -23.30 -22.16 3.67
CA ILE A 139 -23.99 -20.94 4.05
C ILE A 139 -23.24 -20.27 5.20
N TYR A 140 -23.05 -18.95 5.11
CA TYR A 140 -22.15 -18.20 6.00
C TYR A 140 -22.82 -16.93 6.52
N LEU A 141 -23.02 -16.85 7.84
CA LEU A 141 -23.28 -15.60 8.54
C LEU A 141 -21.93 -14.89 8.74
N ALA A 142 -21.73 -13.77 8.04
CA ALA A 142 -20.50 -12.97 8.13
C ALA A 142 -20.83 -11.52 8.46
N GLN A 143 -20.13 -10.97 9.45
CA GLN A 143 -20.30 -9.60 9.95
C GLN A 143 -21.72 -9.27 10.43
N VAL A 144 -22.45 -10.25 10.99
CA VAL A 144 -23.82 -10.01 11.50
C VAL A 144 -23.74 -9.28 12.85
N PRO A 145 -24.30 -8.07 13.00
CA PRO A 145 -24.01 -7.20 14.15
C PRO A 145 -24.71 -7.63 15.44
N ILE A 146 -23.91 -7.73 16.52
CA ILE A 146 -24.34 -7.77 17.93
C ILE A 146 -24.24 -6.37 18.56
N MET A 147 -23.39 -5.49 18.02
CA MET A 147 -23.31 -4.06 18.32
C MET A 147 -22.73 -3.33 17.11
N ASN A 148 -23.20 -2.11 16.83
CA ASN A 148 -22.58 -1.16 15.90
C ASN A 148 -22.79 0.27 16.44
N SER A 149 -21.72 1.06 16.60
CA SER A 149 -21.79 2.44 17.09
C SER A 149 -22.41 3.42 16.09
N ASP A 150 -22.26 3.12 14.80
CA ASP A 150 -22.55 4.04 13.71
C ASP A 150 -23.95 3.77 13.11
N CYS A 151 -24.62 2.67 13.50
CA CYS A 151 -25.97 2.31 13.05
C CYS A 151 -26.69 1.34 14.01
N GLU A 152 -27.32 1.86 15.07
CA GLU A 152 -28.09 1.08 16.06
C GLU A 152 -29.30 0.35 15.43
N GLU A 153 -29.97 0.96 14.44
CA GLU A 153 -31.19 0.45 13.80
C GLU A 153 -31.03 -0.90 13.06
N ARG A 154 -29.80 -1.43 12.93
CA ARG A 154 -29.49 -2.68 12.22
C ARG A 154 -28.98 -3.81 13.11
N VAL A 155 -28.98 -3.65 14.44
CA VAL A 155 -28.44 -4.67 15.36
C VAL A 155 -29.45 -5.82 15.56
N GLN A 156 -29.33 -6.88 14.76
CA GLN A 156 -30.26 -8.02 14.73
C GLN A 156 -30.09 -9.01 15.89
N LEU A 157 -28.92 -9.03 16.54
CA LEU A 157 -28.50 -10.07 17.49
C LEU A 157 -28.05 -9.51 18.85
N GLU A 158 -28.54 -8.34 19.28
CA GLU A 158 -28.09 -7.66 20.51
C GLU A 158 -28.16 -8.57 21.76
N THR A 159 -29.17 -9.44 21.87
CA THR A 159 -29.34 -10.36 23.00
C THR A 159 -28.14 -11.31 23.21
N LEU A 160 -27.35 -11.59 22.17
CA LEU A 160 -26.12 -12.39 22.30
C LEU A 160 -25.04 -11.68 23.13
N ARG A 161 -25.14 -10.36 23.33
CA ARG A 161 -24.24 -9.54 24.14
C ARG A 161 -24.15 -10.01 25.60
N GLU A 162 -25.20 -10.64 26.14
CA GLU A 162 -25.18 -11.19 27.51
C GLU A 162 -24.24 -12.40 27.70
N ASP A 163 -23.92 -13.13 26.63
CA ASP A 163 -23.12 -14.35 26.73
C ASP A 163 -21.62 -14.11 26.45
N ILE A 164 -21.27 -12.98 25.84
CA ILE A 164 -19.90 -12.58 25.52
C ILE A 164 -19.33 -11.60 26.56
N GLN A 165 -18.01 -11.43 26.60
CA GLN A 165 -17.33 -10.42 27.41
C GLN A 165 -16.40 -9.63 26.49
N ILE A 166 -16.32 -8.31 26.66
CA ILE A 166 -15.23 -7.53 26.07
C ILE A 166 -13.93 -8.02 26.72
N PRO A 167 -12.90 -8.43 25.97
CA PRO A 167 -11.61 -8.82 26.54
C PRO A 167 -11.03 -7.71 27.43
N SER A 168 -10.45 -8.05 28.57
CA SER A 168 -10.05 -7.05 29.59
C SER A 168 -9.00 -6.05 29.12
N PHE A 169 -8.24 -6.39 28.07
CA PHE A 169 -7.29 -5.48 27.43
C PHE A 169 -7.92 -4.51 26.41
N LEU A 170 -9.24 -4.60 26.17
CA LEU A 170 -10.03 -3.66 25.37
C LEU A 170 -11.00 -2.81 26.22
N GLU A 171 -10.97 -2.91 27.56
CA GLU A 171 -11.89 -2.17 28.45
C GLU A 171 -11.80 -0.64 28.30
N GLU A 172 -10.64 -0.12 27.86
CA GLU A 172 -10.40 1.31 27.62
C GLU A 172 -10.60 1.72 26.14
N LYS A 173 -11.11 0.83 25.26
CA LYS A 173 -11.28 1.09 23.82
C LYS A 173 -12.71 1.44 23.43
N GLU A 174 -12.87 2.47 22.61
CA GLU A 174 -14.14 2.83 21.95
C GLU A 174 -14.41 1.88 20.78
N LEU A 175 -15.21 0.82 21.03
CA LEU A 175 -15.55 -0.19 20.04
C LEU A 175 -16.53 0.35 19.00
N SER A 176 -16.19 0.19 17.72
CA SER A 176 -17.03 0.57 16.58
C SER A 176 -18.07 -0.51 16.24
N SER A 177 -17.70 -1.81 16.33
CA SER A 177 -18.68 -2.89 16.22
C SER A 177 -18.26 -4.19 16.91
N ILE A 178 -19.25 -5.04 17.16
CA ILE A 178 -19.10 -6.43 17.62
C ILE A 178 -19.95 -7.30 16.71
N ASN A 179 -19.34 -8.26 16.00
CA ASN A 179 -20.03 -9.01 14.95
C ASN A 179 -19.87 -10.52 15.11
N LEU A 180 -20.94 -11.25 14.78
CA LEU A 180 -20.98 -12.71 14.71
C LEU A 180 -20.47 -13.20 13.34
N TRP A 181 -19.69 -14.28 13.38
CA TRP A 181 -19.23 -15.03 12.23
C TRP A 181 -19.51 -16.52 12.46
N MET A 182 -20.38 -17.13 11.65
CA MET A 182 -20.80 -18.53 11.83
C MET A 182 -21.11 -19.20 10.49
N ASN A 183 -20.55 -20.39 10.27
CA ASN A 183 -20.65 -21.14 9.00
C ASN A 183 -21.10 -22.59 9.26
N ASN A 184 -21.98 -23.15 8.42
CA ASN A 184 -22.47 -24.53 8.61
C ASN A 184 -21.42 -25.60 8.23
N ALA A 185 -20.63 -25.32 7.19
CA ALA A 185 -19.63 -26.18 6.56
C ALA A 185 -18.38 -25.36 6.26
N GLN A 186 -17.26 -26.00 5.87
CA GLN A 186 -15.98 -25.32 5.61
C GLN A 186 -16.13 -24.06 4.75
N ALA A 187 -15.48 -22.97 5.17
CA ALA A 187 -15.64 -21.65 4.55
C ALA A 187 -14.33 -20.85 4.58
N ARG A 188 -13.93 -20.29 3.43
CA ARG A 188 -12.80 -19.37 3.28
C ARG A 188 -13.33 -17.95 3.06
N SER A 189 -12.96 -17.01 3.92
CA SER A 189 -12.97 -15.60 3.56
C SER A 189 -11.75 -15.30 2.71
N SER A 190 -11.97 -14.76 1.50
CA SER A 190 -10.91 -14.29 0.60
C SER A 190 -9.94 -13.31 1.28
N THR A 191 -8.71 -13.19 0.75
CA THR A 191 -7.67 -12.32 1.33
C THR A 191 -8.10 -10.84 1.27
N HIS A 192 -8.16 -10.17 2.43
CA HIS A 192 -8.54 -8.74 2.54
C HIS A 192 -7.90 -8.07 3.76
N TYR A 193 -8.00 -6.74 3.86
CA TYR A 193 -7.69 -6.00 5.08
C TYR A 193 -8.91 -5.24 5.62
N ASP A 194 -8.90 -4.96 6.92
CA ASP A 194 -9.91 -4.12 7.58
C ASP A 194 -9.41 -2.67 7.71
N PRO A 195 -10.33 -1.67 7.65
CA PRO A 195 -10.07 -0.28 8.02
C PRO A 195 -10.14 -0.04 9.56
N HIS A 196 -10.03 -1.12 10.34
CA HIS A 196 -10.11 -1.11 11.80
C HIS A 196 -9.03 -2.00 12.40
N HIS A 197 -8.66 -1.74 13.66
CA HIS A 197 -8.08 -2.78 14.51
C HIS A 197 -9.15 -3.84 14.82
N ASN A 198 -8.75 -5.11 14.80
CA ASN A 198 -9.67 -6.25 14.92
C ASN A 198 -9.17 -7.26 15.96
N ILE A 199 -10.06 -7.73 16.83
CA ILE A 199 -9.82 -8.91 17.69
C ILE A 199 -10.81 -10.01 17.29
N LEU A 200 -10.31 -11.04 16.62
CA LEU A 200 -11.08 -12.23 16.21
C LEU A 200 -11.00 -13.29 17.31
N CYS A 201 -12.09 -13.48 18.05
CA CYS A 201 -12.26 -14.42 19.16
C CYS A 201 -12.98 -15.70 18.71
N ILE A 202 -12.36 -16.87 18.88
CA ILE A 202 -12.98 -18.16 18.54
C ILE A 202 -13.78 -18.69 19.72
N VAL A 203 -15.07 -18.92 19.52
CA VAL A 203 -16.00 -19.48 20.52
C VAL A 203 -16.19 -20.99 20.30
N CYS A 204 -16.29 -21.42 19.04
CA CYS A 204 -16.43 -22.83 18.66
C CYS A 204 -15.70 -23.13 17.33
N GLY A 205 -15.25 -24.37 17.17
CA GLY A 205 -14.52 -24.85 15.99
C GLY A 205 -13.06 -24.40 15.98
N ARG A 206 -12.44 -24.46 14.80
CA ARG A 206 -11.06 -24.01 14.54
C ARG A 206 -11.06 -23.08 13.33
N LYS A 207 -10.29 -22.00 13.40
CA LYS A 207 -9.99 -21.15 12.24
C LYS A 207 -8.48 -21.11 11.99
N GLN A 208 -8.09 -21.11 10.74
CA GLN A 208 -6.72 -20.91 10.28
C GLN A 208 -6.66 -19.55 9.59
N VAL A 209 -5.74 -18.69 10.02
CA VAL A 209 -5.58 -17.34 9.45
C VAL A 209 -4.19 -17.24 8.84
N VAL A 210 -4.11 -16.87 7.58
CA VAL A 210 -2.84 -16.47 6.93
C VAL A 210 -2.84 -14.95 6.87
N LEU A 211 -1.76 -14.32 7.35
CA LEU A 211 -1.64 -12.87 7.45
C LEU A 211 -0.39 -12.36 6.71
N TRP A 212 -0.48 -11.15 6.18
CA TRP A 212 0.62 -10.44 5.54
C TRP A 212 0.66 -8.98 6.03
N PRO A 213 1.85 -8.41 6.32
CA PRO A 213 1.97 -7.01 6.68
C PRO A 213 1.55 -6.09 5.53
N PRO A 214 1.08 -4.85 5.80
CA PRO A 214 0.67 -3.89 4.76
C PRO A 214 1.73 -3.66 3.67
N SER A 215 3.02 -3.77 3.99
CA SER A 215 4.15 -3.70 3.05
C SER A 215 4.19 -4.82 2.00
N SER A 216 3.38 -5.87 2.15
CA SER A 216 3.23 -6.96 1.18
C SER A 216 2.21 -6.64 0.08
N SER A 217 1.40 -5.59 0.25
CA SER A 217 0.31 -5.20 -0.66
C SER A 217 0.67 -5.24 -2.16
N PRO A 218 1.88 -4.81 -2.62
CA PRO A 218 2.26 -4.91 -4.03
C PRO A 218 2.33 -6.35 -4.57
N SER A 219 2.61 -7.33 -3.71
CA SER A 219 2.58 -8.76 -4.05
C SER A 219 1.19 -9.39 -3.92
N LEU A 220 0.27 -8.73 -3.21
CA LEU A 220 -1.07 -9.27 -2.94
C LEU A 220 -2.10 -8.80 -3.97
N TYR A 221 -1.80 -7.75 -4.74
CA TYR A 221 -2.70 -7.13 -5.71
C TYR A 221 -4.13 -7.01 -5.14
N PRO A 222 -4.43 -6.03 -4.27
CA PRO A 222 -5.80 -5.62 -3.90
C PRO A 222 -6.78 -5.44 -5.09
N ARG A 223 -7.91 -4.76 -4.88
CA ARG A 223 -8.92 -4.50 -5.92
C ARG A 223 -9.05 -3.01 -6.27
N PRO A 224 -9.68 -2.65 -7.41
CA PRO A 224 -9.80 -1.25 -7.80
C PRO A 224 -10.57 -0.46 -6.74
N ILE A 225 -10.07 0.70 -6.31
CA ILE A 225 -10.66 1.41 -5.15
C ILE A 225 -12.14 1.75 -5.33
N TYR A 226 -12.52 2.16 -6.53
CA TYR A 226 -13.90 2.50 -6.85
C TYR A 226 -14.84 1.27 -6.88
N GLY A 227 -14.32 0.07 -6.66
CA GLY A 227 -15.09 -1.15 -6.43
C GLY A 227 -15.34 -1.41 -4.94
N GLU A 228 -16.50 -1.98 -4.64
CA GLU A 228 -16.99 -2.24 -3.28
C GLU A 228 -16.05 -3.14 -2.46
N ALA A 229 -15.39 -4.09 -3.12
CA ALA A 229 -14.41 -5.01 -2.52
C ALA A 229 -12.96 -4.53 -2.64
N SER A 230 -12.70 -3.22 -2.71
CA SER A 230 -11.37 -2.63 -2.94
C SER A 230 -10.28 -3.10 -1.96
N ASN A 231 -10.66 -3.41 -0.73
CA ASN A 231 -9.79 -3.95 0.32
C ASN A 231 -9.46 -5.45 0.17
N HIS A 232 -10.08 -6.16 -0.78
CA HIS A 232 -9.80 -7.56 -1.09
C HIS A 232 -8.71 -7.70 -2.16
N SER A 233 -8.01 -8.84 -2.16
CA SER A 233 -7.13 -9.25 -3.24
C SER A 233 -7.90 -9.59 -4.53
N SER A 234 -7.25 -9.35 -5.66
CA SER A 234 -7.58 -9.84 -6.99
C SER A 234 -7.02 -11.25 -7.27
N VAL A 235 -6.27 -11.85 -6.34
CA VAL A 235 -5.51 -13.10 -6.54
C VAL A 235 -5.98 -14.19 -5.57
N ALA A 236 -6.30 -15.36 -6.12
CA ALA A 236 -6.51 -16.59 -5.36
C ALA A 236 -5.16 -17.14 -4.87
N LEU A 237 -4.71 -16.73 -3.67
CA LEU A 237 -3.35 -16.99 -3.19
C LEU A 237 -3.04 -18.47 -2.88
N GLU A 238 -4.04 -19.36 -2.84
CA GLU A 238 -3.78 -20.81 -2.84
C GLU A 238 -3.31 -21.38 -4.18
N ASN A 239 -3.65 -20.74 -5.31
CA ASN A 239 -3.27 -21.16 -6.66
C ASN A 239 -3.18 -19.94 -7.60
N PRO A 240 -2.24 -19.01 -7.36
CA PRO A 240 -2.11 -17.78 -8.13
C PRO A 240 -1.61 -18.05 -9.56
N ASP A 241 -2.27 -17.45 -10.56
CA ASP A 241 -1.74 -17.43 -11.92
C ASP A 241 -0.57 -16.43 -12.02
N TYR A 242 0.67 -16.94 -11.90
CA TYR A 242 1.88 -16.13 -12.00
C TYR A 242 2.13 -15.52 -13.39
N SER A 243 1.40 -15.93 -14.44
CA SER A 243 1.50 -15.27 -15.76
C SER A 243 0.78 -13.92 -15.78
N ILE A 244 -0.31 -13.81 -15.00
CA ILE A 244 -1.08 -12.57 -14.80
C ILE A 244 -0.54 -11.79 -13.59
N TYR A 245 -0.17 -12.50 -12.53
CA TYR A 245 0.20 -11.94 -11.22
C TYR A 245 1.64 -12.31 -10.79
N PRO A 246 2.69 -11.98 -11.57
CA PRO A 246 4.06 -12.42 -11.27
C PRO A 246 4.61 -11.90 -9.93
N ARG A 247 4.13 -10.75 -9.41
CA ARG A 247 4.55 -10.28 -8.07
C ARG A 247 3.99 -11.16 -6.93
N ALA A 248 2.98 -12.00 -7.19
CA ALA A 248 2.33 -12.85 -6.18
C ALA A 248 3.24 -13.97 -5.66
N GLU A 249 4.23 -14.41 -6.45
CA GLU A 249 5.28 -15.32 -5.98
C GLU A 249 6.02 -14.75 -4.75
N ARG A 250 6.15 -13.42 -4.67
CA ARG A 250 6.84 -12.77 -3.55
C ARG A 250 6.03 -12.82 -2.25
N SER A 251 4.71 -12.95 -2.31
CA SER A 251 3.81 -12.88 -1.14
C SER A 251 4.09 -13.96 -0.08
N ILE A 252 4.53 -15.15 -0.51
CA ILE A 252 4.82 -16.28 0.37
C ILE A 252 5.99 -16.00 1.35
N ASN A 253 6.88 -15.07 1.01
CA ASN A 253 8.02 -14.67 1.86
C ASN A 253 7.60 -13.81 3.06
N PHE A 254 6.39 -13.25 3.02
CA PHE A 254 5.81 -12.38 4.05
C PHE A 254 4.59 -12.99 4.75
N ALA A 255 4.05 -14.07 4.19
CA ALA A 255 2.93 -14.83 4.76
C ALA A 255 3.28 -15.40 6.15
N GLN A 256 2.41 -15.16 7.13
CA GLN A 256 2.49 -15.75 8.47
C GLN A 256 1.18 -16.46 8.79
N LYS A 257 1.28 -17.78 9.02
CA LYS A 257 0.13 -18.65 9.24
C LYS A 257 -0.07 -18.93 10.73
N VAL A 258 -1.30 -18.70 11.19
CA VAL A 258 -1.79 -18.92 12.56
C VAL A 258 -2.92 -19.95 12.53
N VAL A 259 -3.01 -20.77 13.57
CA VAL A 259 -4.16 -21.64 13.83
C VAL A 259 -4.74 -21.25 15.19
N LEU A 260 -6.05 -21.04 15.23
CA LEU A 260 -6.83 -20.60 16.38
C LEU A 260 -7.84 -21.69 16.74
N GLU A 261 -7.67 -22.29 17.91
CA GLU A 261 -8.63 -23.24 18.48
C GLU A 261 -9.74 -22.51 19.25
N ALA A 262 -10.87 -23.17 19.48
CA ALA A 262 -11.92 -22.67 20.36
C ALA A 262 -11.34 -22.29 21.74
N GLY A 263 -11.48 -21.02 22.11
CA GLY A 263 -10.82 -20.43 23.28
C GLY A 263 -9.86 -19.30 22.92
N ASP A 264 -9.17 -19.38 21.79
CA ASP A 264 -8.10 -18.44 21.42
C ASP A 264 -8.66 -17.20 20.69
N ALA A 265 -7.92 -16.09 20.74
CA ALA A 265 -8.21 -14.86 20.01
C ALA A 265 -6.98 -14.37 19.23
N LEU A 266 -7.20 -13.59 18.16
CA LEU A 266 -6.17 -12.99 17.32
C LEU A 266 -6.41 -11.49 17.15
N PHE A 267 -5.42 -10.69 17.56
CA PHE A 267 -5.29 -9.30 17.13
C PHE A 267 -4.84 -9.26 15.69
N ILE A 268 -5.62 -8.62 14.83
CA ILE A 268 -5.26 -8.25 13.46
C ILE A 268 -5.19 -6.71 13.45
N PRO A 269 -3.99 -6.11 13.27
CA PRO A 269 -3.87 -4.66 13.23
C PRO A 269 -4.45 -4.07 11.94
N GLU A 270 -4.68 -2.76 11.94
CA GLU A 270 -5.33 -2.06 10.82
C GLU A 270 -4.49 -2.19 9.54
N GLY A 271 -5.15 -2.44 8.39
CA GLY A 271 -4.48 -2.61 7.10
C GLY A 271 -3.68 -3.91 6.94
N TRP A 272 -3.64 -4.82 7.92
CA TRP A 272 -3.05 -6.15 7.72
C TRP A 272 -3.96 -7.02 6.85
N PHE A 273 -3.39 -7.54 5.77
CA PHE A 273 -4.08 -8.47 4.90
C PHE A 273 -4.19 -9.82 5.61
N HIS A 274 -5.36 -10.43 5.54
CA HIS A 274 -5.62 -11.72 6.13
C HIS A 274 -6.61 -12.54 5.29
N GLN A 275 -6.38 -13.85 5.24
CA GLN A 275 -7.25 -14.87 4.66
C GLN A 275 -7.67 -15.80 5.81
N VAL A 276 -8.95 -16.14 5.89
CA VAL A 276 -9.51 -16.93 7.00
C VAL A 276 -10.12 -18.22 6.48
N ASP A 277 -9.42 -19.34 6.65
CA ASP A 277 -9.98 -20.68 6.48
C ASP A 277 -10.73 -21.10 7.76
N SER A 278 -11.96 -21.58 7.61
CA SER A 278 -12.81 -22.05 8.71
C SER A 278 -13.15 -23.52 8.51
N ASP A 279 -13.03 -24.32 9.57
CA ASP A 279 -13.56 -25.70 9.60
C ASP A 279 -15.09 -25.70 9.50
N ASP A 280 -15.72 -26.88 9.48
CA ASP A 280 -17.16 -26.98 9.63
C ASP A 280 -17.62 -26.45 11.01
N LEU A 281 -18.77 -25.79 11.05
CA LEU A 281 -19.45 -25.35 12.28
C LEU A 281 -18.57 -24.53 13.25
N THR A 282 -17.84 -23.53 12.72
CA THR A 282 -17.16 -22.56 13.60
C THR A 282 -18.12 -21.46 14.04
N ILE A 283 -17.90 -20.95 15.25
CA ILE A 283 -18.54 -19.74 15.77
C ILE A 283 -17.43 -18.83 16.27
N ALA A 284 -17.35 -17.62 15.73
CA ALA A 284 -16.41 -16.60 16.17
C ALA A 284 -17.11 -15.25 16.34
N ILE A 285 -16.58 -14.45 17.26
CA ILE A 285 -16.96 -13.05 17.47
C ILE A 285 -15.77 -12.20 17.09
N ASN A 286 -15.98 -11.07 16.42
CA ASN A 286 -14.93 -10.08 16.24
C ASN A 286 -15.32 -8.73 16.87
N PHE A 287 -14.32 -8.02 17.40
CA PHE A 287 -14.44 -6.64 17.89
C PHE A 287 -13.64 -5.73 16.96
N TRP A 288 -14.25 -4.65 16.47
CA TRP A 288 -13.57 -3.61 15.69
C TRP A 288 -13.47 -2.30 16.49
N TRP A 289 -12.33 -1.61 16.37
CA TRP A 289 -12.15 -0.22 16.79
C TRP A 289 -11.22 0.53 15.84
N LYS A 290 -11.34 1.86 15.77
CA LYS A 290 -10.49 2.71 14.93
C LYS A 290 -9.10 2.85 15.56
N SER A 291 -8.02 2.74 14.76
CA SER A 291 -6.66 2.92 15.31
C SER A 291 -6.42 4.35 15.79
N ASN A 292 -5.43 4.53 16.67
CA ASN A 292 -4.99 5.86 17.11
C ASN A 292 -4.57 6.76 15.93
N ILE A 293 -4.17 6.18 14.78
CA ILE A 293 -3.83 6.95 13.58
C ILE A 293 -5.10 7.50 12.93
N MET A 294 -6.12 6.67 12.71
CA MET A 294 -7.41 7.14 12.17
C MET A 294 -8.10 8.12 13.12
N SER A 295 -8.20 7.80 14.41
CA SER A 295 -8.93 8.60 15.41
C SER A 295 -8.28 9.96 15.72
N SER A 296 -6.98 10.14 15.42
CA SER A 296 -6.26 11.40 15.59
C SER A 296 -6.20 12.26 14.32
N MET A 297 -6.60 11.71 13.17
CA MET A 297 -6.53 12.38 11.88
C MET A 297 -7.79 13.21 11.65
N LEU A 298 -7.64 14.54 11.70
CA LEU A 298 -8.73 15.46 11.36
C LEU A 298 -8.92 15.47 9.84
N GLU A 299 -10.13 15.19 9.34
CA GLU A 299 -10.48 15.06 7.91
C GLU A 299 -9.88 16.17 7.01
N HIS A 300 -9.88 17.42 7.48
CA HIS A 300 -9.31 18.55 6.72
C HIS A 300 -7.78 18.47 6.49
N MET A 301 -7.09 17.59 7.21
CA MET A 301 -5.66 17.29 7.05
C MET A 301 -5.40 16.13 6.08
N ASP A 302 -6.42 15.40 5.62
CA ASP A 302 -6.25 14.23 4.75
C ASP A 302 -5.43 14.62 3.52
N ALA A 303 -5.83 15.67 2.79
CA ALA A 303 -5.12 16.19 1.62
C ALA A 303 -3.66 16.65 1.89
N TYR A 304 -3.29 16.93 3.14
CA TYR A 304 -1.91 17.21 3.54
C TYR A 304 -1.10 15.92 3.72
N TYR A 305 -1.64 14.94 4.45
CA TYR A 305 -0.98 13.64 4.63
C TYR A 305 -0.91 12.85 3.32
N LEU A 306 -1.97 12.90 2.51
CA LEU A 306 -2.06 12.46 1.11
C LEU A 306 -0.82 12.89 0.30
N ARG A 307 -0.56 14.21 0.27
CA ARG A 307 0.55 14.84 -0.44
C ARG A 307 1.91 14.37 0.09
N ARG A 308 2.04 14.19 1.41
CA ARG A 308 3.29 13.72 2.05
C ARG A 308 3.58 12.25 1.81
N ILE A 309 2.55 11.39 1.77
CA ILE A 309 2.70 9.98 1.45
C ILE A 309 3.01 9.83 -0.04
N LEU A 310 2.25 10.48 -0.91
CA LEU A 310 2.46 10.44 -2.36
C LEU A 310 3.86 10.96 -2.75
N ARG A 311 4.34 12.06 -2.15
CA ARG A 311 5.72 12.54 -2.31
C ARG A 311 6.73 11.43 -1.98
N ARG A 312 6.65 10.83 -0.79
CA ARG A 312 7.57 9.75 -0.36
C ARG A 312 7.55 8.51 -1.27
N LEU A 313 6.40 8.19 -1.87
CA LEU A 313 6.28 7.09 -2.82
C LEU A 313 6.92 7.45 -4.18
N ILE A 314 6.65 8.65 -4.70
CA ILE A 314 7.29 9.19 -5.92
C ILE A 314 8.81 9.24 -5.75
N ASP A 315 9.31 9.80 -4.65
CA ASP A 315 10.75 9.90 -4.37
C ASP A 315 11.42 8.51 -4.33
N LYS A 316 10.74 7.51 -3.74
CA LYS A 316 11.19 6.11 -3.69
C LYS A 316 11.25 5.46 -5.07
N GLU A 317 10.24 5.66 -5.93
CA GLU A 317 10.26 5.07 -7.27
C GLU A 317 11.21 5.80 -8.22
N MET A 318 11.41 7.11 -8.05
CA MET A 318 12.50 7.84 -8.71
C MET A 318 13.88 7.26 -8.33
N ASP A 319 14.10 6.97 -7.04
CA ASP A 319 15.33 6.29 -6.58
C ASP A 319 15.48 4.86 -7.15
N GLN A 320 14.39 4.07 -7.22
CA GLN A 320 14.44 2.73 -7.81
C GLN A 320 14.70 2.76 -9.32
N LEU A 321 14.08 3.68 -10.06
CA LEU A 321 14.32 3.83 -11.50
C LEU A 321 15.77 4.23 -11.77
N LEU A 322 16.29 5.25 -11.08
CA LEU A 322 17.68 5.66 -11.21
C LEU A 322 18.65 4.48 -10.93
N LEU A 323 18.39 3.67 -9.90
CA LEU A 323 19.14 2.44 -9.63
C LEU A 323 19.04 1.39 -10.77
N GLN A 324 17.88 1.23 -11.42
CA GLN A 324 17.71 0.33 -12.58
C GLN A 324 18.50 0.81 -13.82
N LEU A 325 18.71 2.13 -13.96
CA LEU A 325 19.54 2.72 -15.01
C LEU A 325 21.06 2.65 -14.68
N GLY A 326 21.44 2.08 -13.53
CA GLY A 326 22.82 2.05 -13.04
C GLY A 326 23.29 3.37 -12.39
N ILE A 327 22.38 4.33 -12.22
CA ILE A 327 22.63 5.70 -11.78
C ILE A 327 22.21 5.80 -10.30
N GLY A 328 23.02 5.31 -9.36
CA GLY A 328 22.58 5.37 -7.96
C GLY A 328 23.49 4.79 -6.88
N LYS A 329 23.36 5.37 -5.69
CA LYS A 329 23.53 4.70 -4.40
C LYS A 329 22.30 5.03 -3.56
N THR A 330 21.82 4.06 -2.78
CA THR A 330 20.55 4.17 -2.05
C THR A 330 20.60 5.32 -1.03
N ARG A 331 19.83 6.41 -1.26
CA ARG A 331 19.72 7.50 -0.29
C ARG A 331 18.85 7.03 0.89
N THR A 332 19.47 6.55 1.96
CA THR A 332 18.77 6.34 3.23
C THR A 332 18.24 7.68 3.74
N CYS A 333 16.93 7.90 3.59
CA CYS A 333 16.24 9.15 3.93
C CYS A 333 16.24 9.38 5.45
N GLY A 334 17.34 9.94 5.96
CA GLY A 334 17.53 10.28 7.35
C GLY A 334 16.74 11.51 7.76
N TYR A 335 15.42 11.35 7.96
CA TYR A 335 14.58 12.35 8.62
C TYR A 335 15.06 12.59 10.06
N LYS A 336 16.01 13.51 10.23
CA LYS A 336 16.32 14.09 11.53
C LYS A 336 15.09 14.88 11.99
N GLN A 337 14.51 14.47 13.12
CA GLN A 337 13.53 15.30 13.80
C GLN A 337 14.19 16.62 14.24
N PRO A 338 13.48 17.76 14.22
CA PRO A 338 13.99 19.00 14.79
C PRO A 338 14.03 18.86 16.32
N ASN A 339 15.21 18.65 16.88
CA ASN A 339 15.42 18.70 18.33
C ASN A 339 15.27 20.16 18.83
N ASN A 340 14.32 20.38 19.74
CA ASN A 340 14.14 21.67 20.39
C ASN A 340 15.15 21.88 21.54
N GLY A 341 15.86 23.00 21.52
CA GLY A 341 16.71 23.50 22.62
C GLY A 341 18.07 22.80 22.74
N GLN A 342 19.19 23.48 22.92
CA GLN A 342 19.44 24.75 23.63
C GLN A 342 20.53 25.57 22.94
N ALA A 343 20.74 26.81 23.40
CA ALA A 343 21.88 27.65 23.02
C ALA A 343 22.89 27.72 24.17
N ASP A 344 24.19 27.73 23.84
CA ASP A 344 25.24 28.35 24.66
C ASP A 344 26.43 28.79 23.78
N HIS A 345 27.31 29.64 24.31
CA HIS A 345 28.47 30.24 23.64
C HIS A 345 29.75 29.38 23.80
N GLY A 346 30.80 29.59 22.97
CA GLY A 346 32.02 28.78 23.15
C GLY A 346 33.29 28.98 22.30
N ASP A 347 33.61 30.20 21.86
CA ASP A 347 35.00 30.69 21.61
C ASP A 347 35.88 30.12 20.46
N ASP A 348 36.89 30.90 20.09
CA ASP A 348 37.78 30.78 18.91
C ASP A 348 38.80 29.62 18.97
N ASN A 349 39.07 28.99 17.81
CA ASN A 349 40.42 28.91 17.21
C ASN A 349 40.45 28.16 15.86
N HIS A 350 40.77 28.86 14.75
CA HIS A 350 41.54 28.32 13.58
C HIS A 350 41.87 29.39 12.51
N ASN A 351 42.17 30.63 12.93
CA ASN A 351 42.33 31.78 12.03
C ASN A 351 43.73 31.86 11.35
N GLN A 352 44.22 30.75 10.76
CA GLN A 352 45.57 30.69 10.17
C GLN A 352 45.70 29.94 8.82
N MET A 353 44.68 29.22 8.32
CA MET A 353 44.67 28.74 6.92
C MET A 353 44.00 29.71 5.93
N PHE A 354 43.03 30.52 6.38
CA PHE A 354 42.21 31.36 5.49
C PHE A 354 42.97 32.44 4.70
N LYS A 355 44.20 32.80 5.10
CA LYS A 355 45.00 33.83 4.40
C LYS A 355 45.73 33.34 3.14
N GLU A 356 45.81 32.03 2.88
CA GLU A 356 46.35 31.52 1.62
C GLU A 356 45.25 31.22 0.57
N LEU A 357 43.99 31.03 0.98
CA LEU A 357 42.86 30.84 0.05
C LEU A 357 42.37 32.15 -0.58
N ASP A 358 42.26 33.24 0.20
CA ASP A 358 41.80 34.56 -0.30
C ASP A 358 42.68 35.13 -1.45
N LEU A 359 43.94 34.67 -1.55
CA LEU A 359 44.87 35.02 -2.63
C LEU A 359 44.78 34.13 -3.89
N LYS A 360 43.97 33.07 -3.84
CA LYS A 360 43.53 32.28 -5.00
C LYS A 360 42.13 32.68 -5.45
N GLU A 361 41.17 32.82 -4.55
CA GLU A 361 39.76 33.09 -4.91
C GLU A 361 39.57 34.45 -5.59
N LYS A 362 40.44 35.44 -5.30
CA LYS A 362 40.51 36.71 -6.04
C LYS A 362 41.09 36.61 -7.47
N ARG A 363 41.65 35.46 -7.89
CA ARG A 363 42.19 35.26 -9.27
C ARG A 363 41.13 34.80 -10.26
N LEU A 364 40.10 34.09 -9.78
CA LEU A 364 38.93 33.66 -10.55
C LEU A 364 38.06 34.83 -11.08
N GLN A 365 38.44 36.09 -10.85
CA GLN A 365 37.69 37.26 -11.28
C GLN A 365 38.07 37.77 -12.70
N GLU A 366 39.29 37.50 -13.21
CA GLU A 366 39.76 38.10 -14.48
C GLU A 366 40.63 37.17 -15.38
N GLY A 367 40.65 35.84 -15.16
CA GLY A 367 41.51 34.92 -15.92
C GLY A 367 40.85 33.60 -16.33
N ASN A 368 41.17 33.12 -17.54
CA ASN A 368 40.68 31.88 -18.17
C ASN A 368 40.43 30.72 -17.17
N THR A 369 39.17 30.50 -16.79
CA THR A 369 38.76 29.39 -15.89
C THR A 369 39.16 28.02 -16.43
N LEU A 370 39.33 27.88 -17.76
CA LEU A 370 39.87 26.68 -18.42
C LEU A 370 41.28 26.26 -17.94
N LEU A 371 42.09 27.17 -17.38
CA LEU A 371 43.46 26.85 -16.91
C LEU A 371 43.52 26.42 -15.43
N GLU A 372 42.42 26.58 -14.68
CA GLU A 372 42.35 26.24 -13.25
C GLU A 372 41.47 25.00 -12.96
N LEU A 373 40.87 24.40 -14.00
CA LEU A 373 40.14 23.14 -13.89
C LEU A 373 41.09 21.96 -13.60
N GLU A 374 40.75 21.17 -12.58
CA GLU A 374 41.41 19.89 -12.33
C GLU A 374 41.16 18.91 -13.49
N PRO A 375 42.08 17.96 -13.78
CA PRO A 375 41.96 17.09 -14.96
C PRO A 375 40.64 16.34 -15.10
N ALA A 376 40.02 15.93 -13.99
CA ALA A 376 38.70 15.30 -13.99
C ALA A 376 37.59 16.27 -14.43
N ALA A 377 37.59 17.50 -13.92
CA ALA A 377 36.65 18.54 -14.30
C ALA A 377 36.85 18.97 -15.77
N ALA A 378 38.10 19.05 -16.24
CA ALA A 378 38.42 19.32 -17.64
C ALA A 378 37.89 18.24 -18.59
N GLN A 379 37.95 16.96 -18.20
CA GLN A 379 37.37 15.84 -18.95
C GLN A 379 35.83 15.93 -19.00
N VAL A 380 35.16 16.15 -17.86
CA VAL A 380 33.69 16.32 -17.79
C VAL A 380 33.24 17.51 -18.66
N LEU A 381 33.97 18.63 -18.64
CA LEU A 381 33.70 19.78 -19.50
C LEU A 381 33.81 19.42 -20.99
N HIS A 382 34.89 18.73 -21.39
CA HIS A 382 35.09 18.25 -22.76
C HIS A 382 33.93 17.36 -23.21
N ASP A 383 33.47 16.44 -22.36
CA ASP A 383 32.47 15.44 -22.71
C ASP A 383 31.06 16.05 -22.81
N LEU A 384 30.68 16.97 -21.90
CA LEU A 384 29.45 17.75 -22.01
C LEU A 384 29.43 18.63 -23.28
N VAL A 385 30.53 19.35 -23.56
CA VAL A 385 30.64 20.21 -24.76
C VAL A 385 30.56 19.37 -26.05
N SER A 386 31.26 18.22 -26.09
CA SER A 386 31.23 17.29 -27.23
C SER A 386 29.83 16.71 -27.47
N LEU A 387 29.13 16.32 -26.39
CA LEU A 387 27.76 15.81 -26.44
C LEU A 387 26.81 16.83 -27.06
N VAL A 388 26.86 18.09 -26.59
CA VAL A 388 26.00 19.17 -27.12
C VAL A 388 26.29 19.46 -28.59
N HIS A 389 27.56 19.54 -29.00
CA HIS A 389 27.89 19.77 -30.41
C HIS A 389 27.44 18.64 -31.33
N ASN A 390 27.58 17.38 -30.91
CA ASN A 390 27.07 16.23 -31.66
C ASN A 390 25.54 16.24 -31.77
N TYR A 391 24.84 16.60 -30.69
CA TYR A 391 23.38 16.69 -30.64
C TYR A 391 22.83 17.82 -31.52
N VAL A 392 23.49 18.99 -31.53
CA VAL A 392 23.12 20.11 -32.43
C VAL A 392 23.39 19.75 -33.90
N GLY A 393 24.49 19.04 -34.19
CA GLY A 393 24.79 18.56 -35.54
C GLY A 393 23.74 17.57 -36.07
N ALA A 394 23.41 16.52 -35.30
CA ALA A 394 22.46 15.49 -35.71
C ALA A 394 21.05 16.04 -36.02
N ASN A 395 20.64 17.11 -35.35
CA ASN A 395 19.35 17.77 -35.58
C ASN A 395 19.31 18.66 -36.84
N GLN A 396 20.45 19.00 -37.46
CA GLN A 396 20.47 19.75 -38.72
C GLN A 396 20.14 18.85 -39.92
N ASP A 397 20.63 17.60 -39.96
CA ASP A 397 20.36 16.67 -41.06
C ASP A 397 18.88 16.23 -41.13
N GLN A 398 18.17 16.19 -39.99
CA GLN A 398 16.76 15.75 -39.94
C GLN A 398 15.75 16.76 -40.56
N GLN A 399 16.15 18.00 -40.85
CA GLN A 399 15.24 18.99 -41.46
C GLN A 399 14.92 18.73 -42.96
N SER A 400 15.41 17.63 -43.53
CA SER A 400 15.38 17.36 -44.99
C SER A 400 14.42 16.25 -45.46
N LEU A 401 13.48 15.76 -44.62
CA LEU A 401 12.45 14.78 -45.01
C LEU A 401 11.02 15.23 -44.69
N SER A 402 10.44 16.03 -45.57
CA SER A 402 8.99 16.33 -45.57
C SER A 402 8.19 15.22 -46.27
N ALA A 403 7.38 14.44 -45.54
CA ALA A 403 6.52 13.42 -46.13
C ALA A 403 5.16 13.25 -45.40
N SER A 404 4.09 13.66 -46.09
CA SER A 404 2.74 13.08 -46.07
C SER A 404 2.18 12.52 -44.74
N ILE A 405 1.34 13.30 -44.07
CA ILE A 405 0.28 12.75 -43.21
C ILE A 405 -0.79 12.12 -44.11
N ASN A 406 -1.11 10.84 -43.92
CA ASN A 406 -2.46 10.27 -44.05
C ASN A 406 -2.48 8.78 -43.64
N ASP A 407 -3.52 8.41 -42.89
CA ASP A 407 -4.17 7.11 -42.73
C ASP A 407 -3.36 5.80 -42.79
N VAL A 408 -3.08 5.24 -41.60
CA VAL A 408 -3.07 3.78 -41.37
C VAL A 408 -3.75 3.48 -40.03
N GLU A 409 -4.96 2.92 -40.06
CA GLU A 409 -5.47 2.11 -38.94
C GLU A 409 -4.77 0.74 -38.95
N VAL A 410 -4.30 0.25 -37.80
CA VAL A 410 -4.40 -1.15 -37.34
C VAL A 410 -3.77 -1.34 -35.95
N ARG A 411 -4.26 -2.35 -35.23
CA ARG A 411 -3.95 -2.74 -33.84
C ARG A 411 -2.50 -3.18 -33.62
N GLU A 412 -1.96 -2.95 -32.42
CA GLU A 412 -0.97 -3.83 -31.74
C GLU A 412 -0.70 -3.32 -30.30
N ASP A 413 -1.14 -4.04 -29.26
CA ASP A 413 -1.01 -3.61 -27.85
C ASP A 413 0.39 -3.83 -27.24
N ASP A 414 1.18 -4.78 -27.74
CA ASP A 414 2.46 -5.21 -27.14
C ASP A 414 3.65 -4.24 -27.34
N LYS A 415 3.43 -3.04 -27.90
CA LYS A 415 4.50 -2.14 -28.36
C LYS A 415 4.94 -1.05 -27.38
N TYR A 416 4.25 -0.89 -26.24
CA TYR A 416 4.52 0.22 -25.32
C TYR A 416 5.48 -0.10 -24.16
N GLU A 417 5.47 -1.31 -23.57
CA GLU A 417 6.38 -1.61 -22.43
C GLU A 417 7.86 -1.56 -22.84
N LYS A 418 8.22 -1.98 -24.06
CA LYS A 418 9.61 -1.84 -24.57
C LYS A 418 10.05 -0.39 -24.77
N ARG A 419 9.14 0.49 -25.21
CA ARG A 419 9.48 1.88 -25.58
C ARG A 419 9.89 2.76 -24.40
N VAL A 420 9.51 2.40 -23.17
CA VAL A 420 9.96 3.11 -21.97
C VAL A 420 11.36 2.63 -21.57
N ASP A 421 11.61 1.32 -21.64
CA ASP A 421 12.87 0.70 -21.21
C ASP A 421 14.04 1.00 -22.16
N ASP A 422 13.82 0.91 -23.48
CA ASP A 422 14.80 1.18 -24.53
C ASP A 422 15.26 2.66 -24.57
N CYS A 423 14.51 3.58 -23.94
CA CYS A 423 14.74 5.03 -24.03
C CYS A 423 15.55 5.61 -22.86
N LEU A 424 15.68 4.87 -21.75
CA LEU A 424 16.22 5.42 -20.49
C LEU A 424 17.59 4.86 -20.09
N LYS A 425 17.92 3.63 -20.50
CA LYS A 425 19.14 2.90 -20.05
C LYS A 425 20.47 3.46 -20.56
N ASP A 426 20.43 4.30 -21.60
CA ASP A 426 21.62 4.88 -22.23
C ASP A 426 21.60 6.42 -22.29
N ASP A 427 21.04 7.07 -21.26
CA ASP A 427 21.13 8.52 -21.15
C ASP A 427 22.60 9.00 -20.97
N PRO A 428 23.18 9.76 -21.92
CA PRO A 428 24.59 10.11 -21.88
C PRO A 428 24.87 11.29 -20.93
N ILE A 429 23.89 12.17 -20.71
CA ILE A 429 24.05 13.35 -19.83
C ILE A 429 24.04 12.88 -18.37
N ALA A 430 23.06 12.05 -18.01
CA ALA A 430 22.94 11.52 -16.66
C ALA A 430 24.17 10.68 -16.27
N LYS A 431 24.72 9.88 -17.20
CA LYS A 431 25.99 9.15 -16.99
C LYS A 431 27.18 10.08 -16.77
N ILE A 432 27.32 11.17 -17.54
CA ILE A 432 28.41 12.15 -17.34
C ILE A 432 28.25 12.92 -16.02
N LEU A 433 27.03 13.30 -15.63
CA LEU A 433 26.79 14.12 -14.43
C LEU A 433 26.87 13.33 -13.12
N TRP A 434 26.51 12.05 -13.11
CA TRP A 434 26.26 11.30 -11.87
C TRP A 434 27.49 11.10 -10.99
N ASP A 435 28.60 10.64 -11.56
CA ASP A 435 29.83 10.30 -10.82
C ASP A 435 30.72 11.51 -10.47
N VAL A 436 30.30 12.73 -10.85
CA VAL A 436 31.08 13.96 -10.61
C VAL A 436 30.84 14.50 -9.20
N GLU A 437 31.92 14.90 -8.52
CA GLU A 437 31.82 15.58 -7.24
C GLU A 437 31.16 16.97 -7.40
N PRO A 438 30.27 17.39 -6.48
CA PRO A 438 29.52 18.65 -6.59
C PRO A 438 30.38 19.88 -6.87
N ARG A 439 31.56 20.00 -6.24
CA ARG A 439 32.49 21.12 -6.45
C ARG A 439 33.16 21.10 -7.82
N SER A 440 33.55 19.91 -8.31
CA SER A 440 34.08 19.77 -9.67
C SER A 440 33.03 20.14 -10.71
N LEU A 441 31.77 19.74 -10.50
CA LEU A 441 30.66 20.08 -11.39
C LEU A 441 30.31 21.58 -11.36
N GLN A 442 30.37 22.22 -10.18
CA GLN A 442 30.23 23.67 -10.03
C GLN A 442 31.27 24.42 -10.87
N HIS A 443 32.55 24.01 -10.81
CA HIS A 443 33.61 24.58 -11.64
C HIS A 443 33.39 24.33 -13.14
N VAL A 444 32.91 23.15 -13.55
CA VAL A 444 32.54 22.86 -14.94
C VAL A 444 31.47 23.83 -15.44
N PHE A 445 30.37 24.00 -14.69
CA PHE A 445 29.29 24.89 -15.13
C PHE A 445 29.69 26.37 -15.14
N LEU A 446 30.52 26.84 -14.20
CA LEU A 446 31.12 28.18 -14.25
C LEU A 446 32.02 28.34 -15.49
N ALA A 447 32.84 27.34 -15.82
CA ALA A 447 33.66 27.36 -17.02
C ALA A 447 32.81 27.34 -18.31
N MET A 448 31.69 26.60 -18.34
CA MET A 448 30.74 26.65 -19.45
C MET A 448 30.08 28.03 -19.58
N ALA A 449 29.60 28.63 -18.48
CA ALA A 449 28.97 29.94 -18.51
C ALA A 449 29.91 31.04 -19.01
N HIS A 450 31.17 31.05 -18.57
CA HIS A 450 32.15 32.06 -18.98
C HIS A 450 32.75 31.86 -20.38
N ASN A 451 33.04 30.61 -20.79
CA ASN A 451 33.79 30.34 -22.03
C ASN A 451 32.90 29.83 -23.17
N PHE A 452 31.78 29.19 -22.87
CA PHE A 452 30.90 28.51 -23.84
C PHE A 452 29.39 28.77 -23.58
N PRO A 453 28.93 30.02 -23.32
CA PRO A 453 27.55 30.28 -22.86
C PRO A 453 26.48 29.72 -23.80
N ARG A 454 26.66 29.82 -25.12
CA ARG A 454 25.72 29.24 -26.11
C ARG A 454 25.71 27.70 -26.15
N THR A 455 26.76 27.06 -25.64
CA THR A 455 26.79 25.59 -25.44
C THR A 455 26.11 25.20 -24.13
N LEU A 456 26.20 26.03 -23.08
CA LEU A 456 25.40 25.87 -21.86
C LEU A 456 23.91 26.11 -22.10
N GLU A 457 23.58 27.09 -22.94
CA GLU A 457 22.22 27.35 -23.42
C GLU A 457 21.66 26.15 -24.20
N ALA A 458 22.37 25.67 -25.22
CA ALA A 458 21.96 24.49 -25.98
C ALA A 458 21.90 23.21 -25.12
N PHE A 459 22.77 23.08 -24.11
CA PHE A 459 22.71 21.99 -23.14
C PHE A 459 21.35 21.99 -22.41
N VAL A 460 21.02 23.07 -21.70
CA VAL A 460 19.81 23.14 -20.87
C VAL A 460 18.52 23.27 -21.68
N MET A 461 18.54 23.94 -22.83
CA MET A 461 17.34 24.21 -23.63
C MET A 461 16.98 23.12 -24.63
N HIS A 462 17.94 22.30 -25.06
CA HIS A 462 17.75 21.38 -26.20
C HIS A 462 18.27 19.97 -25.96
N ALA A 463 19.42 19.79 -25.30
CA ALA A 463 20.02 18.46 -25.08
C ALA A 463 19.54 17.76 -23.79
N LEU A 464 19.16 18.53 -22.75
CA LEU A 464 18.80 18.01 -21.43
C LEU A 464 17.53 17.15 -21.47
N SER A 465 17.71 15.84 -21.34
CA SER A 465 16.62 14.86 -21.24
C SER A 465 15.91 14.93 -19.87
N PRO A 466 14.77 14.23 -19.70
CA PRO A 466 14.15 14.07 -18.38
C PRO A 466 15.09 13.43 -17.34
N VAL A 467 15.84 12.39 -17.70
CA VAL A 467 16.79 11.71 -16.79
C VAL A 467 17.95 12.65 -16.43
N GLY A 468 18.50 13.34 -17.42
CA GLY A 468 19.54 14.35 -17.24
C GLY A 468 19.06 15.50 -16.35
N ALA A 469 17.81 15.96 -16.48
CA ALA A 469 17.24 17.02 -15.65
C ALA A 469 17.04 16.60 -14.18
N GLU A 470 16.60 15.37 -13.91
CA GLU A 470 16.52 14.87 -12.53
C GLU A 470 17.92 14.74 -11.90
N VAL A 471 18.89 14.16 -12.62
CA VAL A 471 20.28 14.05 -12.13
C VAL A 471 20.91 15.43 -11.93
N LEU A 472 20.72 16.37 -12.86
CA LEU A 472 21.21 17.74 -12.75
C LEU A 472 20.65 18.45 -11.51
N THR A 473 19.34 18.36 -11.27
CA THR A 473 18.73 19.00 -10.10
C THR A 473 19.12 18.31 -8.79
N ARG A 474 19.29 16.97 -8.77
CA ARG A 474 19.89 16.27 -7.62
C ARG A 474 21.33 16.69 -7.34
N LYS A 475 22.09 17.07 -8.38
CA LYS A 475 23.45 17.60 -8.23
C LYS A 475 23.46 19.04 -7.74
N PHE A 476 22.51 19.88 -8.16
CA PHE A 476 22.27 21.19 -7.56
C PHE A 476 21.91 21.06 -6.08
N ASP A 477 21.03 20.13 -5.69
CA ASP A 477 20.73 19.84 -4.27
C ASP A 477 22.00 19.43 -3.49
N GLU A 478 22.92 18.67 -4.10
CA GLU A 478 24.20 18.26 -3.50
C GLU A 478 25.23 19.40 -3.41
N MET A 479 25.24 20.33 -4.37
CA MET A 479 26.06 21.54 -4.37
C MET A 479 25.61 22.53 -3.29
N ASP A 480 24.29 22.77 -3.20
CA ASP A 480 23.68 23.70 -2.24
C ASP A 480 23.89 23.27 -0.78
N GLN A 481 24.04 21.95 -0.53
CA GLN A 481 24.37 21.39 0.78
C GLN A 481 25.86 21.51 1.16
N GLN A 482 26.74 21.87 0.23
CA GLN A 482 28.21 21.89 0.41
C GLN A 482 28.85 23.28 0.19
N SER A 483 28.02 24.29 -0.10
CA SER A 483 28.40 25.67 -0.43
C SER A 483 27.91 26.65 0.65
N LEU A 484 28.58 27.79 0.80
CA LEU A 484 28.04 28.90 1.59
C LEU A 484 26.94 29.64 0.79
N GLU A 485 26.12 30.42 1.50
CA GLU A 485 25.00 31.13 0.88
C GLU A 485 25.45 32.15 -0.18
N GLU A 486 26.54 32.88 0.08
CA GLU A 486 27.13 33.85 -0.86
C GLU A 486 27.66 33.16 -2.13
N ASP A 487 28.36 32.03 -1.99
CA ASP A 487 28.88 31.23 -3.11
C ASP A 487 27.75 30.63 -3.95
N ARG A 488 26.68 30.17 -3.29
CA ARG A 488 25.48 29.62 -3.95
C ARG A 488 24.77 30.68 -4.78
N ILE A 489 24.55 31.88 -4.23
CA ILE A 489 23.94 33.01 -4.95
C ILE A 489 24.80 33.35 -6.16
N ARG A 490 26.11 33.56 -5.95
CA ARG A 490 27.06 33.91 -7.02
C ARG A 490 27.16 32.83 -8.11
N PHE A 491 27.06 31.56 -7.75
CA PHE A 491 27.01 30.45 -8.72
C PHE A 491 25.78 30.56 -9.63
N TYR A 492 24.58 30.69 -9.07
CA TYR A 492 23.36 30.77 -9.87
C TYR A 492 23.27 32.07 -10.67
N GLU A 493 23.76 33.20 -10.14
CA GLU A 493 23.89 34.45 -10.91
C GLU A 493 24.74 34.25 -12.17
N VAL A 494 25.93 33.65 -12.04
CA VAL A 494 26.80 33.38 -13.20
C VAL A 494 26.18 32.32 -14.12
N PHE A 495 25.64 31.23 -13.59
CA PHE A 495 25.00 30.17 -14.38
C PHE A 495 23.87 30.72 -15.25
N TYR A 496 22.92 31.45 -14.65
CA TYR A 496 21.79 32.02 -15.38
C TYR A 496 22.18 33.24 -16.24
N SER A 497 23.32 33.90 -16.01
CA SER A 497 23.81 34.97 -16.90
C SER A 497 24.16 34.49 -18.32
N ALA A 498 24.31 33.19 -18.55
CA ALA A 498 24.60 32.61 -19.85
C ALA A 498 23.38 32.49 -20.80
N PHE A 499 22.17 32.85 -20.34
CA PHE A 499 20.90 32.65 -21.04
C PHE A 499 20.22 33.99 -21.36
N ASP A 500 19.73 34.16 -22.59
CA ASP A 500 18.98 35.38 -22.98
C ASP A 500 17.61 35.45 -22.27
N ASP A 501 17.01 34.30 -21.91
CA ASP A 501 15.84 34.20 -21.03
C ASP A 501 16.10 33.17 -19.90
N GLN A 502 16.42 33.69 -18.72
CA GLN A 502 16.66 32.92 -17.50
C GLN A 502 15.40 32.15 -17.03
N SER A 503 14.21 32.68 -17.31
CA SER A 503 12.95 32.03 -16.98
C SER A 503 12.68 30.87 -17.93
N ALA A 504 13.01 30.99 -19.22
CA ALA A 504 12.95 29.88 -20.15
C ALA A 504 13.93 28.75 -19.76
N ALA A 505 15.16 29.10 -19.34
CA ALA A 505 16.16 28.16 -18.84
C ALA A 505 15.67 27.38 -17.61
N MET A 506 15.19 28.09 -16.57
CA MET A 506 14.60 27.49 -15.38
C MET A 506 13.40 26.59 -15.74
N ASN A 507 12.49 27.07 -16.60
CA ASN A 507 11.34 26.30 -17.06
C ASN A 507 11.73 25.05 -17.87
N SER A 508 12.86 25.04 -18.59
CA SER A 508 13.36 23.84 -19.28
C SER A 508 13.76 22.76 -18.28
N ILE A 509 14.59 23.11 -17.29
CA ILE A 509 15.04 22.20 -16.22
C ILE A 509 13.85 21.66 -15.43
N LEU A 510 12.92 22.54 -15.04
CA LEU A 510 11.71 22.16 -14.31
C LEU A 510 10.80 21.23 -15.14
N LYS A 511 10.56 21.51 -16.42
CA LYS A 511 9.78 20.62 -17.31
C LYS A 511 10.47 19.27 -17.54
N GLY A 512 11.80 19.24 -17.61
CA GLY A 512 12.56 17.98 -17.65
C GLY A 512 12.36 17.16 -16.37
N LYS A 513 12.52 17.80 -15.21
CA LYS A 513 12.28 17.18 -13.89
C LYS A 513 10.83 16.71 -13.73
N GLU A 514 9.85 17.52 -14.14
CA GLU A 514 8.44 17.16 -14.16
C GLU A 514 8.15 16.02 -15.13
N SER A 515 8.80 15.96 -16.29
CA SER A 515 8.66 14.85 -17.24
C SER A 515 9.22 13.55 -16.67
N PHE A 516 10.36 13.58 -15.97
CA PHE A 516 10.90 12.41 -15.27
C PHE A 516 10.03 12.03 -14.06
N THR A 517 9.54 13.01 -13.31
CA THR A 517 8.56 12.80 -12.22
C THR A 517 7.27 12.20 -12.78
N GLN A 518 6.82 12.58 -13.97
CA GLN A 518 5.69 11.97 -14.68
C GLN A 518 6.02 10.58 -15.22
N GLN A 519 7.27 10.26 -15.54
CA GLN A 519 7.69 8.89 -15.91
C GLN A 519 7.73 7.99 -14.66
N ALA A 520 8.28 8.45 -13.54
CA ALA A 520 8.22 7.74 -12.26
C ALA A 520 6.77 7.62 -11.74
N LEU A 521 5.96 8.67 -11.90
CA LEU A 521 4.53 8.63 -11.61
C LEU A 521 3.76 7.76 -12.60
N LYS A 522 4.24 7.54 -13.84
CA LYS A 522 3.68 6.56 -14.79
C LYS A 522 4.14 5.14 -14.50
N VAL A 523 5.32 4.92 -13.94
CA VAL A 523 5.74 3.61 -13.42
C VAL A 523 4.91 3.28 -12.20
N LEU A 524 4.68 4.23 -11.29
CA LEU A 524 3.63 4.16 -10.28
C LEU A 524 2.27 3.88 -10.95
N THR A 525 1.74 4.70 -11.84
CA THR A 525 0.47 4.39 -12.56
C THR A 525 0.65 3.43 -13.74
N TRP A 526 1.49 2.39 -13.61
CA TRP A 526 1.55 1.26 -14.54
C TRP A 526 1.78 -0.04 -13.79
N GLU A 527 2.84 -0.12 -12.97
CA GLU A 527 2.93 -1.15 -11.92
C GLU A 527 1.69 -1.04 -11.02
N THR A 528 1.35 0.16 -10.58
CA THR A 528 0.11 0.54 -9.89
C THR A 528 -0.90 1.19 -10.86
N LEU A 529 -1.07 0.66 -12.09
CA LEU A 529 -2.38 0.63 -12.79
C LEU A 529 -2.79 -0.78 -13.18
N LYS A 530 -1.85 -1.63 -13.61
CA LYS A 530 -1.95 -3.10 -13.44
C LYS A 530 -2.24 -3.48 -11.98
N VAL A 531 -1.92 -2.57 -11.04
CA VAL A 531 -2.25 -2.63 -9.60
C VAL A 531 -2.86 -1.30 -9.05
N LEU A 532 -3.51 -0.43 -9.85
CA LEU A 532 -4.60 0.47 -9.34
C LEU A 532 -5.99 -0.08 -9.66
N THR A 533 -6.03 -1.20 -10.39
CA THR A 533 -6.92 -2.30 -10.04
C THR A 533 -6.56 -2.94 -8.68
N GLY A 534 -5.68 -2.37 -7.84
CA GLY A 534 -5.37 -2.97 -6.54
C GLY A 534 -4.25 -2.42 -5.66
N GLU A 535 -4.15 -1.14 -5.32
CA GLU A 535 -3.28 -0.65 -4.23
C GLU A 535 -3.63 0.80 -3.84
N VAL A 536 -2.97 1.32 -2.79
CA VAL A 536 -3.06 2.73 -2.33
C VAL A 536 -4.43 3.12 -1.73
N TYR A 537 -5.19 2.16 -1.21
CA TYR A 537 -6.57 2.41 -0.76
C TYR A 537 -6.90 2.02 0.68
N LEU A 538 -6.13 2.56 1.62
CA LEU A 538 -6.65 2.87 2.97
C LEU A 538 -6.64 4.37 3.28
N PHE A 539 -6.14 5.25 2.38
CA PHE A 539 -6.05 6.68 2.71
C PHE A 539 -6.10 7.70 1.53
N LEU A 540 -6.06 7.29 0.25
CA LEU A 540 -5.36 8.12 -0.74
C LEU A 540 -6.11 8.62 -1.98
N PHE A 541 -7.41 8.32 -2.19
CA PHE A 541 -8.07 8.69 -3.46
C PHE A 541 -9.59 9.02 -3.34
N VAL A 542 -10.22 8.93 -2.15
CA VAL A 542 -11.59 9.49 -1.93
C VAL A 542 -11.70 10.97 -2.35
N TYR A 543 -10.61 11.74 -2.23
CA TYR A 543 -10.54 13.18 -2.53
C TYR A 543 -9.86 13.55 -3.86
N THR A 544 -9.28 12.61 -4.63
CA THR A 544 -8.44 12.96 -5.82
C THR A 544 -9.25 13.45 -7.02
N ASN A 545 -10.52 13.05 -7.15
CA ASN A 545 -11.39 13.50 -8.24
C ASN A 545 -11.67 15.02 -8.23
N HIS A 546 -11.36 15.73 -7.13
CA HIS A 546 -11.41 17.20 -7.10
C HIS A 546 -10.10 17.86 -7.58
N VAL A 547 -8.96 17.15 -7.48
CA VAL A 547 -7.62 17.71 -7.78
C VAL A 547 -7.35 17.74 -9.28
N ILE A 548 -7.80 16.75 -10.04
CA ILE A 548 -7.66 16.72 -11.51
C ILE A 548 -8.44 17.88 -12.16
N SER A 549 -9.54 18.33 -11.55
CA SER A 549 -10.32 19.50 -11.99
C SER A 549 -9.69 20.85 -11.60
N LEU A 550 -8.63 20.87 -10.78
CA LEU A 550 -7.94 22.08 -10.30
C LEU A 550 -6.54 22.27 -10.91
N LEU A 551 -6.20 21.48 -11.92
CA LEU A 551 -4.94 21.52 -12.67
C LEU A 551 -5.16 21.59 -14.19
N GLY A 552 -6.32 22.12 -14.61
CA GLY A 552 -6.68 22.43 -16.00
C GLY A 552 -7.03 23.90 -16.18
#